data_AF-A0A945YI63-F1
#
_entry.id   AF-A0A945YI63-F1
#
_cell.length_a   1.000
_cell.length_b   1.000
_cell.length_c   1.000
_cell.angle_alpha   90.00
_cell.angle_beta   90.00
_cell.angle_gamma   90.00
#
_symmetry.space_group_name_H-M   'P 1'
#
loop_
_entity.id
_entity.type
_entity.pdbx_description
1 polymer ?
#
loop_
_entity_poly.entity_id
_entity_poly.type
_entity_poly.pdbx_seq_one_letter_code
_entity_poly.pdbx_strand_id
1 'polypeptide(L)'
;MNEGSNVIIDGKNTFQRSCEHWSEAGRLEMEGFYALASIDYEHLAKSIDWKVWLETVQKSVGNHRLQLLDVACGSGKFPSALLSHGGVKSAAINPIDYALLDPSSFSISETRKVLATPFQA
;
A
#
# COMPACT_ATOMS: atom_id res chain seq x y z
N MET A 1 8.43 -51.20 9.18
CA MET A 1 9.24 -49.99 9.02
C MET A 1 8.38 -49.01 8.25
N ASN A 2 7.75 -48.05 8.93
CA ASN A 2 6.98 -46.99 8.28
C ASN A 2 7.88 -45.76 8.28
N GLU A 3 8.30 -45.33 7.09
CA GLU A 3 8.98 -44.06 6.91
C GLU A 3 7.97 -42.95 7.21
N GLY A 4 8.15 -42.32 8.38
CA GLY A 4 7.44 -41.10 8.71
C GLY A 4 7.83 -40.03 7.72
N SER A 5 6.85 -39.55 6.96
CA SER A 5 6.95 -38.37 6.13
C SER A 5 7.48 -37.21 6.97
N ASN A 6 8.74 -36.82 6.73
CA ASN A 6 9.32 -35.60 7.24
C ASN A 6 8.58 -34.41 6.60
N VAL A 7 7.47 -34.02 7.20
CA VAL A 7 6.90 -32.69 6.98
C VAL A 7 7.92 -31.73 7.60
N ILE A 8 8.75 -31.13 6.76
CA ILE A 8 9.54 -29.97 7.18
C ILE A 8 8.53 -28.88 7.51
N ILE A 9 8.20 -28.74 8.78
CA ILE A 9 7.52 -27.57 9.29
C ILE A 9 8.57 -26.46 9.21
N ASP A 10 8.52 -25.66 8.14
CA ASP A 10 9.25 -24.41 8.07
C ASP A 10 8.94 -23.62 9.34
N GLY A 11 9.90 -23.53 10.26
CA GLY A 11 9.74 -22.99 11.62
C GLY A 11 9.45 -21.48 11.68
N LYS A 12 9.15 -20.87 10.53
CA LYS A 12 8.84 -19.45 10.39
C LYS A 12 7.42 -19.15 10.82
N ASN A 13 7.27 -18.06 11.55
CA ASN A 13 5.97 -17.47 11.85
C ASN A 13 5.44 -16.64 10.66
N THR A 14 4.19 -16.18 10.76
CA THR A 14 3.53 -15.40 9.71
C THR A 14 4.29 -14.12 9.35
N PHE A 15 4.87 -13.43 10.33
CA PHE A 15 5.67 -12.22 10.09
C PHE A 15 6.89 -12.53 9.21
N GLN A 16 7.65 -13.56 9.56
CA GLN A 16 8.84 -13.95 8.80
C GLN A 16 8.49 -14.36 7.36
N ARG A 17 7.46 -15.18 7.18
CA ARG A 17 7.01 -15.58 5.83
C ARG A 17 6.54 -14.38 4.99
N SER A 18 5.84 -13.42 5.61
CA SER A 18 5.43 -12.19 4.94
C SER A 18 6.63 -11.35 4.51
N CYS A 19 7.60 -11.13 5.40
CA CYS A 19 8.79 -10.34 5.08
C CYS A 19 9.65 -10.97 3.98
N GLU A 20 9.74 -12.30 3.94
CA GLU A 20 10.47 -13.01 2.88
C GLU A 20 9.75 -12.94 1.54
N HIS A 21 8.43 -13.15 1.54
CA HIS A 21 7.63 -13.09 0.32
C HIS A 21 7.63 -11.68 -0.29
N TRP A 22 7.40 -10.66 0.54
CA TRP A 22 7.45 -9.25 0.12
C TRP A 22 8.88 -8.70 0.24
N SER A 23 9.84 -9.33 -0.43
CA SER A 23 11.24 -8.89 -0.48
C SER A 23 11.72 -8.72 -1.92
N GLU A 24 12.93 -8.19 -2.10
CA GLU A 24 13.57 -8.13 -3.43
C GLU A 24 13.64 -9.51 -4.10
N ALA A 25 13.90 -10.58 -3.33
CA ALA A 25 13.95 -11.93 -3.87
C ALA A 25 12.59 -12.39 -4.42
N GLY A 26 11.48 -11.90 -3.86
CA GLY A 26 10.11 -12.18 -4.30
C GLY A 26 9.58 -11.21 -5.36
N ARG A 27 10.39 -10.25 -5.85
CA ARG A 27 9.93 -9.16 -6.73
C ARG A 27 9.18 -9.65 -7.96
N LEU A 28 9.68 -10.69 -8.64
CA LEU A 28 9.06 -11.19 -9.86
C LEU A 28 7.63 -11.73 -9.60
N GLU A 29 7.46 -12.47 -8.51
CA GLU A 29 6.15 -13.01 -8.12
C GLU A 29 5.22 -11.88 -7.68
N MET A 30 5.73 -10.93 -6.88
CA MET A 30 5.03 -9.71 -6.50
C MET A 30 4.52 -8.93 -7.71
N GLU A 31 5.36 -8.73 -8.74
CA GLU A 31 4.99 -8.04 -9.97
C GLU A 31 3.91 -8.81 -10.74
N GLY A 32 4.02 -10.15 -10.81
CA GLY A 32 2.99 -11.01 -11.39
C GLY A 32 1.64 -10.90 -10.66
N PHE A 33 1.66 -10.90 -9.32
CA PHE A 33 0.47 -10.67 -8.51
C PHE A 33 -0.14 -9.29 -8.77
N TYR A 34 0.69 -8.24 -8.77
CA TYR A 34 0.20 -6.88 -8.98
C TYR A 34 -0.26 -6.60 -10.41
N ALA A 35 0.16 -7.38 -11.41
CA ALA A 35 -0.40 -7.28 -12.75
C ALA A 35 -1.92 -7.53 -12.76
N LEU A 36 -2.41 -8.40 -11.88
CA LEU A 36 -3.84 -8.66 -11.69
C LEU A 36 -4.46 -7.71 -10.67
N ALA A 37 -3.85 -7.59 -9.48
CA ALA A 37 -4.41 -6.80 -8.39
C ALA A 37 -4.52 -5.29 -8.70
N SER A 38 -3.78 -4.79 -9.70
CA SER A 38 -3.92 -3.39 -10.15
C SER A 38 -5.34 -3.06 -10.64
N ILE A 39 -6.06 -4.05 -11.16
CA ILE A 39 -7.46 -3.89 -11.58
C ILE A 39 -8.36 -3.63 -10.36
N ASP A 40 -8.15 -4.37 -9.27
CA ASP A 40 -8.90 -4.17 -8.02
C ASP A 40 -8.61 -2.79 -7.42
N TYR A 41 -7.34 -2.36 -7.43
CA TYR A 41 -6.98 -1.02 -6.96
C TYR A 41 -7.60 0.09 -7.81
N GLU A 42 -7.71 -0.08 -9.12
CA GLU A 42 -8.41 0.86 -9.99
C GLU A 42 -9.91 0.92 -9.63
N HIS A 43 -10.56 -0.22 -9.43
CA HIS A 43 -11.96 -0.26 -9.01
C HIS A 43 -12.17 0.42 -7.65
N LEU A 44 -11.29 0.18 -6.68
CA LEU A 44 -11.32 0.85 -5.37
C LEU A 44 -11.07 2.37 -5.49
N ALA A 45 -10.14 2.79 -6.35
CA ALA A 45 -9.88 4.20 -6.58
C ALA A 45 -11.05 4.91 -7.28
N LYS A 46 -11.93 4.18 -7.97
CA LYS A 46 -13.12 4.73 -8.63
C LYS A 46 -14.42 4.57 -7.83
N SER A 47 -14.42 3.76 -6.77
CA SER A 47 -15.65 3.42 -6.03
C SER A 47 -16.14 4.54 -5.12
N ILE A 48 -15.26 5.46 -4.75
CA ILE A 48 -15.54 6.61 -3.88
C ILE A 48 -15.07 7.86 -4.59
N ASP A 49 -15.77 8.98 -4.41
CA ASP A 49 -15.25 10.30 -4.79
C ASP A 49 -14.16 10.72 -3.79
N TRP A 50 -12.97 10.14 -3.96
CA TRP A 50 -11.84 10.35 -3.06
C TRP A 50 -11.38 11.79 -3.02
N LYS A 51 -11.55 12.54 -4.12
CA LYS A 51 -11.29 13.98 -4.16
C LYS A 51 -12.19 14.72 -3.18
N VAL A 52 -13.51 14.56 -3.33
CA VAL A 52 -14.48 15.24 -2.45
C VAL A 52 -14.31 14.79 -1.01
N TRP A 53 -14.05 13.49 -0.79
CA TRP A 53 -13.83 12.94 0.55
C TRP A 53 -12.60 13.57 1.21
N LEU A 54 -11.43 13.59 0.54
CA LEU A 54 -10.21 14.18 1.07
C LEU A 54 -10.34 15.70 1.29
N GLU A 55 -10.98 16.42 0.37
CA GLU A 55 -11.24 17.86 0.55
C GLU A 55 -12.14 18.13 1.77
N THR A 56 -13.12 17.26 2.01
CA THR A 56 -14.02 17.36 3.17
C THR A 56 -13.26 17.11 4.47
N VAL A 57 -12.44 16.06 4.51
CA VAL A 57 -11.63 15.73 5.69
C VAL A 57 -10.54 16.78 5.95
N GLN A 58 -9.91 17.32 4.91
CA GLN A 58 -8.94 18.42 5.05
C GLN A 58 -9.59 19.66 5.70
N LYS A 59 -10.81 20.00 5.29
CA LYS A 59 -11.55 21.12 5.89
C LYS A 59 -11.88 20.88 7.36
N SER A 60 -12.18 19.64 7.75
CA SER A 60 -12.53 19.33 9.15
C SER A 60 -11.33 19.38 10.10
N VAL A 61 -10.11 19.15 9.60
CA VAL A 61 -8.87 19.33 10.37
C VAL A 61 -8.38 20.80 10.40
N GLY A 62 -9.07 21.71 9.70
CA GLY A 62 -8.81 23.15 9.74
C GLY A 62 -7.41 23.53 9.25
N ASN A 63 -6.66 24.24 10.09
CA ASN A 63 -5.30 24.70 9.75
C ASN A 63 -4.22 23.62 9.94
N HIS A 64 -4.60 22.41 10.36
CA HIS A 64 -3.66 21.30 10.52
C HIS A 64 -3.49 20.53 9.21
N ARG A 65 -2.31 19.92 9.05
CA ARG A 65 -2.11 18.93 7.98
C ARG A 65 -2.93 17.69 8.28
N LEU A 66 -3.50 17.10 7.24
CA LEU A 66 -4.19 15.82 7.36
C LEU A 66 -3.14 14.73 7.58
N GLN A 67 -3.34 13.89 8.59
CA GLN A 67 -2.51 12.73 8.87
C GLN A 67 -3.26 11.47 8.47
N LEU A 68 -2.62 10.60 7.68
CA LEU A 68 -3.22 9.37 7.15
C LEU A 68 -2.23 8.22 7.35
N LEU A 69 -2.69 7.12 7.93
CA LEU A 69 -1.92 5.88 8.08
C LEU A 69 -2.36 4.86 7.05
N ASP A 70 -1.46 4.47 6.15
CA ASP A 70 -1.66 3.40 5.18
C ASP A 70 -1.21 2.06 5.79
N VAL A 71 -2.19 1.25 6.18
CA VAL A 71 -1.99 -0.03 6.86
C VAL A 71 -1.91 -1.13 5.82
N ALA A 72 -0.84 -1.92 5.86
CA ALA A 72 -0.46 -2.87 4.82
C ALA A 72 -0.25 -2.16 3.47
N CYS A 73 0.56 -1.09 3.49
CA CYS A 73 0.79 -0.23 2.33
C CYS A 73 1.42 -0.98 1.13
N GLY A 74 1.99 -2.16 1.35
CA GLY A 74 2.62 -2.97 0.31
C GLY A 74 3.67 -2.17 -0.45
N SER A 75 3.66 -2.24 -1.79
CA SER A 75 4.54 -1.44 -2.66
C SER A 75 3.86 -0.17 -3.20
N GLY A 76 2.80 0.33 -2.56
CA GLY A 76 2.20 1.63 -2.87
C GLY A 76 1.26 1.61 -4.09
N LYS A 77 0.67 0.46 -4.40
CA LYS A 77 -0.26 0.32 -5.54
C LYS A 77 -1.54 1.12 -5.35
N PHE A 78 -2.10 1.13 -4.13
CA PHE A 78 -3.32 1.89 -3.88
C PHE A 78 -3.13 3.42 -3.91
N PRO A 79 -2.13 4.04 -3.24
CA PRO A 79 -1.89 5.47 -3.41
C PRO A 79 -1.57 5.84 -4.87
N SER A 80 -0.88 4.97 -5.62
CA SER A 80 -0.69 5.16 -7.08
C SER A 80 -2.02 5.15 -7.84
N ALA A 81 -2.94 4.25 -7.50
CA ALA A 81 -4.27 4.18 -8.13
C ALA A 81 -5.14 5.40 -7.77
N LEU A 82 -5.08 5.90 -6.52
CA LEU A 82 -5.76 7.13 -6.12
C LEU A 82 -5.29 8.35 -6.93
N LEU A 83 -3.99 8.45 -7.20
CA LEU A 83 -3.42 9.51 -8.02
C LEU A 83 -3.85 9.42 -9.49
N SER A 84 -3.88 8.19 -10.05
CA SER A 84 -4.18 7.95 -11.46
C SER A 84 -5.67 7.94 -11.79
N HIS A 85 -6.50 7.44 -10.88
CA HIS A 85 -7.91 7.13 -11.14
C HIS A 85 -8.89 7.77 -10.16
N GLY A 86 -8.45 8.08 -8.93
CA GLY A 86 -9.30 8.65 -7.88
C GLY A 86 -9.43 10.18 -7.90
N GLY A 87 -8.83 10.86 -8.89
CA GLY A 87 -8.90 12.32 -9.04
C GLY A 87 -8.11 13.11 -7.98
N VAL A 88 -7.40 12.42 -7.07
CA VAL A 88 -6.71 13.01 -5.92
C VAL A 88 -5.63 14.01 -6.32
N LYS A 89 -4.94 13.78 -7.45
CA LYS A 89 -3.93 14.72 -7.98
C LYS A 89 -4.49 16.12 -8.28
N SER A 90 -5.80 16.22 -8.51
CA SER A 90 -6.52 17.48 -8.79
C SER A 90 -7.30 18.04 -7.60
N ALA A 91 -7.16 17.43 -6.42
CA ALA A 91 -7.83 17.85 -5.21
C ALA A 91 -7.22 19.17 -4.70
N ALA A 92 -8.08 20.12 -4.31
CA ALA A 92 -7.65 21.38 -3.71
C ALA A 92 -7.37 21.20 -2.21
N ILE A 93 -6.35 20.39 -1.90
CA ILE A 93 -5.94 20.05 -0.54
C ILE A 93 -4.48 20.39 -0.29
N ASN A 94 -4.12 20.55 0.98
CA ASN A 94 -2.73 20.67 1.38
C ASN A 94 -2.04 19.29 1.31
N PRO A 95 -0.71 19.24 1.34
CA PRO A 95 -0.01 17.97 1.48
C PRO A 95 -0.47 17.18 2.72
N ILE A 96 -0.61 15.87 2.53
CA ILE A 96 -1.04 14.90 3.53
C ILE A 96 0.21 14.24 4.13
N ASP A 97 0.29 14.22 5.46
CA ASP A 97 1.28 13.42 6.19
C ASP A 97 0.86 11.95 6.13
N TYR A 98 1.52 11.20 5.25
CA TYR A 98 1.15 9.85 4.84
C TYR A 98 2.06 8.82 5.49
N ALA A 99 1.68 8.35 6.68
CA ALA A 99 2.42 7.34 7.42
C ALA A 99 2.25 5.96 6.79
N LEU A 100 3.34 5.20 6.71
CA LEU A 100 3.39 3.87 6.08
C LEU A 100 3.56 2.78 7.14
N LEU A 101 2.72 1.76 7.08
CA LEU A 101 2.82 0.58 7.95
C LEU A 101 2.74 -0.70 7.12
N ASP A 102 3.81 -1.48 7.13
CA ASP A 102 3.88 -2.81 6.54
C ASP A 102 4.91 -3.63 7.33
N PRO A 103 4.73 -4.95 7.53
CA PRO A 103 5.75 -5.79 8.15
C PRO A 103 7.06 -5.80 7.36
N SER A 104 7.01 -5.69 6.03
CA SER A 104 8.19 -5.70 5.18
C SER A 104 8.80 -4.31 5.02
N SER A 105 10.07 -4.16 5.40
CA SER A 105 10.83 -2.94 5.13
C SER A 105 11.03 -2.70 3.63
N PHE A 106 11.07 -3.77 2.83
CA PHE A 106 11.14 -3.67 1.38
C PHE A 106 9.87 -3.02 0.81
N SER A 107 8.69 -3.49 1.21
CA SER A 107 7.39 -2.88 0.86
C SER A 107 7.36 -1.39 1.17
N ILE A 108 7.74 -0.99 2.41
CA ILE A 108 7.81 0.42 2.80
C ILE A 108 8.76 1.21 1.87
N SER A 109 9.93 0.66 1.56
CA SER A 109 10.90 1.32 0.68
C SER A 109 10.37 1.50 -0.75
N GLU A 110 9.66 0.50 -1.29
CA GLU A 110 9.06 0.57 -2.62
C GLU A 110 7.91 1.57 -2.67
N THR A 111 7.06 1.59 -1.63
CA THR A 111 5.99 2.58 -1.51
C THR A 111 6.53 4.00 -1.51
N ARG A 112 7.59 4.29 -0.75
CA ARG A 112 8.22 5.63 -0.72
C ARG A 112 8.69 6.09 -2.10
N LYS A 113 9.10 5.18 -2.99
CA LYS A 113 9.55 5.52 -4.36
C LYS A 113 8.40 5.95 -5.27
N VAL A 114 7.19 5.47 -5.03
CA VAL A 114 6.02 5.74 -5.89
C VAL A 114 5.08 6.81 -5.33
N LEU A 115 5.24 7.17 -4.05
CA LEU A 115 4.48 8.27 -3.47
C LEU A 115 4.75 9.58 -4.20
N ALA A 116 3.68 10.35 -4.37
CA ALA A 116 3.70 11.65 -5.01
C ALA A 116 2.64 12.55 -4.39
N THR A 117 2.76 13.85 -4.62
CA THR A 117 1.81 14.88 -4.17
C THR A 117 0.37 14.47 -4.51
N PRO A 118 -0.57 14.52 -3.52
CA PRO A 118 -0.45 15.19 -2.23
C PRO A 118 0.12 14.35 -1.08
N PHE A 119 0.45 13.08 -1.28
CA PHE A 119 0.93 12.19 -0.21
C PHE A 119 2.43 12.40 0.09
N GLN A 120 2.79 12.60 1.36
CA GLN A 120 4.18 12.80 1.81
C GLN A 120 4.48 11.91 3.02
N ALA A 121 5.43 10.98 2.88
CA ALA A 121 5.80 9.99 3.90
C ALA A 121 7.14 10.25 4.58
#